data_AF-A0A950WIR9-F1
#
_entry.id   AF-A0A950WIR9-F1
#
_cell.length_a   1.000
_cell.length_b   1.000
_cell.length_c   1.000
_cell.angle_alpha   90.00
_cell.angle_beta   90.00
_cell.angle_gamma   90.00
#
_symmetry.space_group_name_H-M   'P 1'
#
loop_
_entity.id
_entity.type
_entity.pdbx_description
1 polymer ?
#
loop_
_entity_poly.entity_id
_entity_poly.type
_entity_poly.pdbx_seq_one_letter_code
_entity_poly.pdbx_strand_id
1 'polypeptide(L)' 'MTLGDMRDLGVRRLIASCLNHSCRHTTLVEVWTYPAATEITYFKRRVACAICGARGERIDVRPNWKEQPPVPAKR' A
#
# COMPACT_ATOMS: atom_id res chain seq x y z
N MET A 1 5.32 8.36 6.90
CA MET A 1 5.80 7.83 5.61
C MET A 1 4.82 8.25 4.52
N THR A 2 5.33 9.00 3.57
CA THR A 2 4.60 9.55 2.41
C THR A 2 4.81 8.70 1.16
N LEU A 3 4.08 9.00 0.09
CA LEU A 3 4.33 8.40 -1.22
C LEU A 3 5.68 8.82 -1.81
N GLY A 4 6.16 10.03 -1.50
CA GLY A 4 7.50 10.49 -1.86
C GLY A 4 8.56 9.58 -1.25
N ASP A 5 8.51 9.39 0.08
CA ASP A 5 9.45 8.53 0.81
C ASP A 5 9.48 7.10 0.24
N MET A 6 8.32 6.56 -0.14
CA MET A 6 8.25 5.23 -0.79
C MET A 6 8.96 5.21 -2.15
N ARG A 7 8.73 6.22 -2.99
CA ARG A 7 9.30 6.31 -4.34
C ARG A 7 10.81 6.48 -4.29
N ASP A 8 11.32 7.22 -3.31
CA ASP A 8 12.75 7.38 -3.06
C ASP A 8 13.40 6.04 -2.67
N LEU A 9 12.65 5.16 -2.01
CA LEU A 9 13.05 3.77 -1.72
C LEU A 9 12.82 2.81 -2.90
N GLY A 10 12.43 3.30 -4.08
CA GLY A 10 12.14 2.48 -5.26
C GLY A 10 10.77 1.80 -5.25
N VAL A 11 9.92 2.05 -4.26
CA VAL A 11 8.58 1.47 -4.14
C VAL A 11 7.54 2.40 -4.76
N ARG A 12 6.75 1.90 -5.72
CA ARG A 12 5.79 2.73 -6.47
C ARG A 12 4.34 2.36 -6.22
N ARG A 13 4.09 1.16 -5.68
CA ARG A 13 2.73 0.66 -5.41
C ARG A 13 2.48 0.42 -3.93
N LEU A 14 1.20 0.51 -3.56
CA LEU A 14 0.73 0.01 -2.27
C LEU A 14 0.13 -1.39 -2.46
N ILE A 15 0.17 -2.18 -1.40
CA ILE A 15 -0.58 -3.41 -1.26
C ILE A 15 -1.76 -3.11 -0.33
N ALA A 16 -2.98 -3.39 -0.77
CA ALA A 16 -4.19 -3.34 0.04
C ALA A 16 -4.71 -4.76 0.28
N SER A 17 -4.79 -5.16 1.55
CA SER A 17 -5.21 -6.50 1.97
C SER A 17 -6.50 -6.43 2.79
N CYS A 18 -7.50 -7.22 2.42
CA CYS A 18 -8.72 -7.33 3.21
C CYS A 18 -8.49 -8.26 4.40
N LEU A 19 -8.65 -7.74 5.62
CA LEU A 19 -8.49 -8.49 6.86
C LEU A 19 -9.74 -9.27 7.27
N ASN A 20 -10.83 -9.18 6.50
CA ASN A 20 -11.99 -10.04 6.71
C ASN A 20 -11.60 -11.50 6.45
N HIS A 21 -11.72 -12.36 7.47
CA HIS A 21 -11.29 -13.75 7.42
C HIS A 21 -11.91 -14.57 6.30
N SER A 22 -13.13 -14.25 5.87
CA SER A 22 -13.81 -14.94 4.76
C SER A 22 -13.39 -14.42 3.39
N CYS A 23 -12.77 -13.24 3.30
CA CYS A 23 -12.41 -12.61 2.04
C CYS A 23 -10.90 -12.72 1.76
N ARG A 24 -10.05 -12.22 2.66
CA ARG A 24 -8.57 -12.27 2.62
C ARG A 24 -7.86 -11.87 1.32
N HIS A 25 -8.59 -11.39 0.32
CA HIS A 25 -7.98 -11.01 -0.96
C HIS A 25 -7.08 -9.78 -0.78
N THR A 26 -6.10 -9.68 -1.66
CA THR A 26 -5.10 -8.62 -1.66
C THR A 26 -4.96 -8.09 -3.08
N THR A 27 -4.76 -6.78 -3.21
CA THR A 27 -4.60 -6.12 -4.50
C THR A 27 -3.48 -5.08 -4.45
N LEU A 28 -2.95 -4.74 -5.62
CA LEU A 28 -2.03 -3.63 -5.81
C LEU A 28 -2.81 -2.35 -6.08
N VAL A 29 -2.38 -1.26 -5.46
CA VAL A 29 -2.94 0.07 -5.68
C VAL A 29 -1.85 0.95 -6.29
N GLU A 30 -2.11 1.39 -7.51
CA GLU A 30 -1.28 2.36 -8.21
C GLU A 30 -1.48 3.74 -7.60
N VAL A 31 -0.38 4.36 -7.15
CA VAL A 31 -0.39 5.65 -6.45
C VAL A 31 0.49 6.69 -7.12
N TRP A 32 0.91 6.46 -8.36
CA TRP A 32 1.77 7.38 -9.12
C TRP A 32 1.12 8.75 -9.37
N THR A 33 -0.19 8.79 -9.60
CA THR A 33 -0.95 10.02 -9.86
C THR A 33 -1.16 10.90 -8.63
N TYR A 34 -0.86 10.38 -7.42
CA TYR A 34 -1.03 11.12 -6.18
C TYR A 34 0.20 11.99 -5.88
N PRO A 35 0.02 13.16 -5.24
CA PRO A 35 1.12 14.01 -4.79
C PRO A 35 2.09 13.25 -3.87
N ALA A 36 3.39 13.56 -3.96
CA ALA A 36 4.42 12.94 -3.14
C ALA A 36 4.17 13.11 -1.63
N ALA A 37 3.62 14.26 -1.22
CA ALA A 37 3.28 14.56 0.16
C ALA A 37 2.08 13.76 0.71
N THR A 38 1.40 12.96 -0.12
CA THR A 38 0.26 12.15 0.33
C THR A 38 0.75 11.07 1.30
N GLU A 39 0.13 10.98 2.48
CA GLU A 39 0.46 9.94 3.44
C GLU A 39 -0.18 8.60 3.06
N ILE A 40 0.48 7.49 3.40
CA ILE A 40 -0.09 6.14 3.20
C ILE A 40 -1.37 5.95 4.02
N THR A 41 -1.46 6.57 5.20
CA THR A 41 -2.62 6.57 6.12
C THR A 41 -3.89 7.11 5.47
N TYR A 42 -3.76 8.02 4.49
CA TYR A 42 -4.88 8.52 3.69
C TYR A 42 -5.63 7.38 2.99
N PHE A 43 -4.89 6.42 2.43
CA PHE A 43 -5.47 5.28 1.72
C PHE A 43 -6.14 4.29 2.66
N LYS A 44 -5.62 4.08 3.87
CA LYS A 44 -6.26 3.22 4.89
C LYS A 44 -7.71 3.62 5.17
N ARG A 45 -8.01 4.93 5.13
CA ARG A 45 -9.37 5.46 5.37
C ARG A 45 -10.26 5.46 4.14
N ARG A 46 -9.69 5.44 2.93
CA ARG A 46 -10.42 5.62 1.66
C ARG A 46 -10.68 4.31 0.92
N VAL A 47 -9.83 3.30 1.11
CA VAL A 47 -9.94 2.02 0.39
C VAL A 47 -11.11 1.19 0.94
N ALA A 48 -11.86 0.59 0.03
CA ALA A 48 -12.89 -0.39 0.33
C ALA A 48 -12.63 -1.68 -0.45
N CYS A 49 -12.88 -2.82 0.19
CA CYS A 49 -12.87 -4.12 -0.48
C CYS A 49 -14.03 -4.20 -1.47
N ALA A 50 -13.74 -4.40 -2.75
CA ALA A 50 -14.77 -4.53 -3.79
C ALA A 50 -15.58 -5.84 -3.67
N ILE A 51 -15.03 -6.88 -3.02
CA ILE A 51 -15.66 -8.19 -2.90
C ILE A 51 -16.68 -8.25 -1.74
N CYS A 52 -16.28 -7.79 -0.55
CA CYS A 52 -17.10 -7.90 0.66
C CYS A 52 -17.49 -6.54 1.29
N GLY A 53 -17.10 -5.41 0.69
CA GLY A 53 -17.45 -4.07 1.16
C GLY A 53 -16.74 -3.61 2.43
N ALA A 54 -15.78 -4.39 2.96
CA ALA A 54 -15.00 -4.01 4.15
C ALA A 54 -14.24 -2.70 3.95
N ARG A 55 -14.16 -1.88 5.01
CA ARG A 55 -13.52 -0.54 5.04
C ARG A 55 -12.79 -0.31 6.36
N GLY A 56 -11.96 0.73 6.42
CA GLY A 56 -11.28 1.17 7.64
C GLY A 56 -10.33 0.10 8.18
N GLU A 57 -10.40 -0.19 9.48
CA GLU A 57 -9.54 -1.14 10.19
C GLU A 57 -9.56 -2.58 9.63
N ARG A 58 -10.53 -2.91 8.78
CA ARG A 58 -10.59 -4.21 8.09
C ARG A 58 -9.80 -4.25 6.78
N ILE A 59 -9.13 -3.16 6.41
CA ILE A 59 -8.27 -3.06 5.24
C ILE A 59 -6.88 -2.62 5.70
N ASP A 60 -5.89 -3.48 5.48
CA ASP A 60 -4.50 -3.14 5.70
C ASP A 60 -3.90 -2.58 4.40
N VAL A 61 -3.32 -1.38 4.47
CA VAL A 61 -2.64 -0.74 3.35
C VAL A 61 -1.20 -0.46 3.73
N ARG A 62 -0.26 -0.99 2.95
CA ARG A 62 1.19 -0.87 3.18
C ARG A 62 1.94 -0.68 1.87
N PRO A 63 3.17 -0.14 1.89
CA PRO A 63 4.07 -0.14 0.74
C PRO A 63 4.30 -1.54 0.19
N ASN A 64 4.39 -1.67 -1.14
CA ASN A 64 4.82 -2.91 -1.77
C ASN A 64 6.34 -3.08 -1.63
N TRP A 65 6.81 -3.51 -0.45
CA TRP A 65 8.24 -3.72 -0.21
C TRP A 65 8.88 -4.77 -1.12
N LYS A 66 8.10 -5.58 -1.84
CA LYS A 66 8.64 -6.49 -2.86
C LYS A 66 9.22 -5.78 -4.08
N GLU A 67 8.84 -4.51 -4.30
CA GLU A 67 9.42 -3.66 -5.36
C GLU A 67 10.75 -3.03 -4.95
N GLN A 68 11.05 -3.01 -3.65
CA GLN A 68 12.26 -2.38 -3.17
C GLN A 68 13.47 -3.10 -3.77
N PRO A 69 14.37 -2.39 -4.47
CA PRO A 69 15.57 -3.02 -5.01
C PRO A 69 16.39 -3.60 -3.85
N PRO A 70 17.09 -4.73 -4.05
CA PRO A 70 17.94 -5.29 -3.02
C PRO A 70 18.97 -4.23 -2.63
N VAL A 71 19.05 -3.93 -1.33
CA VAL A 71 20.12 -3.08 -0.81
C VAL A 71 21.43 -3.80 -1.12
N PRO A 72 22.40 -3.16 -1.80
CA PRO A 72 23.68 -3.80 -2.05
C PRO A 72 24.30 -4.22 -0.72
N ALA A 73 24.63 -5.50 -0.58
CA ALA A 73 25.29 -6.03 0.61
C ALA A 73 26.59 -5.24 0.80
N LYS A 74 26.68 -4.49 1.92
CA LYS A 74 27.91 -3.82 2.31
C LYS A 74 28.98 -4.91 2.50
N ARG A 75 30.01 -4.89 1.67
CA ARG A 75 31.21 -5.73 1.78
C ARG A 75 32.27 -4.98 2.58
#